data_AF-A0A453K839-F1
#
_entry.id   AF-A0A453K839-F1
#
_cell.length_a   1.000
_cell.length_b   1.000
_cell.length_c   1.000
_cell.angle_alpha   90.00
_cell.angle_beta   90.00
_cell.angle_gamma   90.00
#
_symmetry.space_group_name_H-M   'P 1'
#
loop_
_entity.id
_entity.type
_entity.pdbx_description
1 polymer ?
#
loop_
_entity_poly.entity_id
_entity_poly.type
_entity_poly.pdbx_seq_one_letter_code
_entity_poly.pdbx_strand_id
1 'polypeptide(L)'
;ARQRTSIYSHDCLNGYLISAILVFLTLDSGGSIINRSMTTRQIFRVAINFFATSKMWSKGLVIQPMKKRTISKEGIAHLLKTFDVAICDVSGHVNLAFRMTKSAFSELQDEAACTLNCLDKCRDGGFEELFMTKVDFGAKFDSCLRINLKGNSKVTALSFCSDDESWRVLEKDVQSLLQQGLTDRTKMIRVLWRSTPSEWNIMDGFSEFGSSPLIVGVMLSLLEKSYSLVDIGPNPENRDEAIKFRKFWGEKAELRRFKDGAIAESTVWETETWERHTIIKRIADYVLSKHLLLRQEDLTHVVDQLDFCLLVGGQDPVSSSGALLEAFDTLAKQLRLLDDVPLKISTVQPLDSAFRHTSVFPPEPHPLAYEKSSQRLPNFAATCVRSLEVMIQLEGSGNWPLDPVAMEKTKSAFLLRIGESLEDRGMFVTASEDEVNVLTSGYSFLLKIFHERGLVVQKQAGDSNIQSAPSEDKELFFRSQHSSMINGLHGIYQAYGPVVRLAKRWISAHLFSSFISEEAVELVAAYLFLRPFPFHAPSSRVTGFLRFLRLLSSFDWTFSPMIVDINNDFNLKDEKEINENFMLSRRSYEQNPHDIEPAMFLATSYDKSSEAWTKQSPSKSVGVYLFVQM
;
A
#
# COMPACT_ATOMS: atom_id res chain seq x y z
N ALA A 1 13.71 -18.72 -3.60
CA ALA A 1 13.53 -18.85 -5.06
C ALA A 1 12.13 -19.35 -5.43
N ARG A 2 11.76 -20.62 -5.16
CA ARG A 2 10.43 -21.15 -5.53
C ARG A 2 9.23 -20.31 -5.02
N GLN A 3 9.34 -19.77 -3.80
CA GLN A 3 8.33 -18.87 -3.23
C GLN A 3 8.27 -17.47 -3.87
N ARG A 4 9.16 -17.16 -4.82
CA ARG A 4 9.21 -15.89 -5.56
C ARG A 4 9.03 -16.20 -7.05
N THR A 5 7.78 -16.24 -7.49
CA THR A 5 7.41 -16.81 -8.81
C THR A 5 8.07 -16.11 -10.01
N SER A 6 8.34 -14.81 -9.92
CA SER A 6 9.03 -14.00 -10.95
C SER A 6 10.55 -14.16 -10.95
N ILE A 7 11.13 -14.70 -9.86
CA ILE A 7 12.55 -15.06 -9.75
C ILE A 7 12.76 -16.52 -10.13
N TYR A 8 11.78 -17.40 -9.85
CA TYR A 8 11.79 -18.77 -10.32
C TYR A 8 11.25 -18.86 -11.75
N SER A 9 11.84 -18.04 -12.63
CA SER A 9 11.56 -17.95 -14.06
C SER A 9 12.75 -18.48 -14.87
N HIS A 10 12.54 -18.73 -16.16
CA HIS A 10 13.57 -19.18 -17.08
C HIS A 10 14.69 -18.16 -17.34
N ASP A 11 14.46 -16.89 -16.99
CA ASP A 11 15.36 -15.76 -17.23
C ASP A 11 16.06 -15.25 -15.96
N CYS A 12 16.01 -16.02 -14.86
CA CYS A 12 16.60 -15.67 -13.57
C CYS A 12 17.29 -16.88 -12.91
N LEU A 13 17.13 -17.07 -11.59
CA LEU A 13 17.77 -18.12 -10.82
C LEU A 13 17.02 -19.45 -10.88
N ASN A 14 17.80 -20.53 -10.90
CA ASN A 14 17.33 -21.87 -10.61
C ASN A 14 18.22 -22.53 -9.52
N GLY A 15 17.83 -23.73 -9.08
CA GLY A 15 18.58 -24.44 -8.03
C GLY A 15 20.04 -24.72 -8.40
N TYR A 16 20.31 -25.03 -9.67
CA TYR A 16 21.66 -25.29 -10.17
C TYR A 16 22.56 -24.05 -10.09
N LEU A 17 22.07 -22.88 -10.54
CA LEU A 17 22.82 -21.62 -10.47
C LEU A 17 23.10 -21.21 -9.03
N ILE A 18 22.14 -21.40 -8.13
CA ILE A 18 22.34 -21.14 -6.70
C ILE A 18 23.48 -22.02 -6.17
N SER A 19 23.47 -23.33 -6.44
CA SER A 19 24.54 -24.24 -6.04
C SER A 19 25.90 -23.84 -6.63
N ALA A 20 25.95 -23.47 -7.91
CA ALA A 20 27.17 -23.03 -8.59
C ALA A 20 27.77 -21.78 -7.94
N ILE A 21 26.92 -20.81 -7.56
CA ILE A 21 27.33 -19.59 -6.86
C ILE A 21 27.81 -19.90 -5.44
N LEU A 22 27.14 -20.81 -4.72
CA LEU A 22 27.61 -21.25 -3.40
C LEU A 22 28.98 -21.92 -3.49
N VAL A 23 29.23 -22.74 -4.51
CA VAL A 23 30.56 -23.31 -4.77
C VAL A 23 31.57 -22.20 -5.03
N PHE A 24 31.26 -21.21 -5.88
CA PHE A 24 32.13 -20.06 -6.12
C PHE A 24 32.54 -19.35 -4.82
N LEU A 25 31.60 -19.13 -3.91
CA LEU A 25 31.85 -18.46 -2.62
C LEU A 25 32.76 -19.27 -1.67
N THR A 26 32.96 -20.56 -1.91
CA THR A 26 33.94 -21.38 -1.17
C THR A 26 35.35 -21.33 -1.77
N LEU A 27 35.49 -20.88 -3.03
CA LEU A 27 36.77 -20.78 -3.71
C LEU A 27 37.50 -19.49 -3.34
N ASP A 28 38.84 -19.52 -3.49
CA ASP A 28 39.70 -18.33 -3.32
C ASP A 28 39.30 -17.19 -4.29
N SER A 29 38.85 -17.53 -5.50
CA SER A 29 38.31 -16.59 -6.48
C SER A 29 37.03 -15.88 -6.02
N GLY A 30 36.22 -16.54 -5.19
CA GLY A 30 35.06 -15.96 -4.51
C GLY A 30 35.38 -15.36 -3.15
N GLY A 31 36.66 -15.26 -2.78
CA GLY A 31 37.13 -14.69 -1.51
C GLY A 31 37.04 -15.64 -0.32
N SER A 32 36.76 -16.94 -0.54
CA SER A 32 36.60 -17.95 0.52
C SER A 32 35.64 -17.52 1.63
N ILE A 33 34.56 -16.82 1.25
CA ILE A 33 33.60 -16.22 2.18
C ILE A 33 32.83 -17.31 2.93
N ILE A 34 32.55 -18.44 2.28
CA ILE A 34 31.93 -19.62 2.91
C ILE A 34 33.02 -20.60 3.33
N ASN A 35 32.97 -21.04 4.58
CA ASN A 35 33.87 -22.05 5.13
C ASN A 35 33.11 -23.21 5.79
N ARG A 36 33.83 -24.28 6.15
CA ARG A 36 33.24 -25.51 6.71
C ARG A 36 32.69 -25.38 8.13
N SER A 37 33.03 -24.33 8.87
CA SER A 37 32.53 -24.13 10.24
C SER A 37 31.24 -23.30 10.30
N MET A 38 30.80 -22.71 9.18
CA MET A 38 29.56 -21.93 9.13
C MET A 38 28.32 -22.81 9.19
N THR A 39 27.31 -22.35 9.93
CA THR A 39 25.98 -22.97 9.97
C THR A 39 25.19 -22.63 8.70
N THR A 40 24.15 -23.42 8.41
CA THR A 40 23.24 -23.18 7.27
C THR A 40 22.64 -21.76 7.28
N ARG A 41 22.29 -21.22 8.46
CA ARG A 41 21.74 -19.86 8.59
C ARG A 41 22.77 -18.78 8.23
N GLN A 42 24.03 -18.97 8.64
CA GLN A 42 25.13 -18.07 8.29
C GLN A 42 25.42 -18.13 6.78
N ILE A 43 25.46 -19.34 6.20
CA ILE A 43 25.66 -19.55 4.77
C ILE A 43 24.54 -18.86 3.97
N PHE A 44 23.28 -19.05 4.38
CA PHE A 44 22.14 -18.39 3.76
C PHE A 44 22.28 -16.87 3.81
N ARG A 45 22.53 -16.28 4.98
CA ARG A 45 22.68 -14.83 5.14
C ARG A 45 23.81 -14.27 4.27
N VAL A 46 24.95 -14.97 4.21
CA VAL A 46 26.08 -14.60 3.35
C VAL A 46 25.70 -14.66 1.87
N ALA A 47 25.01 -15.71 1.44
CA ALA A 47 24.58 -15.85 0.06
C ALA A 47 23.59 -14.74 -0.34
N ILE A 48 22.59 -14.45 0.50
CA ILE A 48 21.64 -13.35 0.27
C ILE A 48 22.37 -11.99 0.22
N ASN A 49 23.31 -11.73 1.14
CA ASN A 49 24.11 -10.50 1.10
C ASN A 49 24.93 -10.38 -0.20
N PHE A 50 25.50 -11.50 -0.67
CA PHE A 50 26.22 -11.54 -1.92
C PHE A 50 25.32 -11.23 -3.13
N PHE A 51 24.10 -11.78 -3.16
CA PHE A 51 23.12 -11.44 -4.20
C PHE A 51 22.76 -9.96 -4.17
N ALA A 52 22.51 -9.38 -2.99
CA ALA A 52 22.04 -8.01 -2.85
C ALA A 52 23.09 -6.96 -3.28
N THR A 53 24.35 -7.07 -2.81
CA THR A 53 25.28 -5.92 -2.83
C THR A 53 26.66 -6.19 -3.42
N SER A 54 26.98 -7.42 -3.81
CA SER A 54 28.35 -7.76 -4.21
C SER A 54 28.82 -7.00 -5.45
N LYS A 55 29.98 -6.35 -5.37
CA LYS A 55 30.62 -5.72 -6.54
C LYS A 55 31.24 -6.76 -7.49
N MET A 56 31.37 -8.03 -7.08
CA MET A 56 31.97 -9.08 -7.90
C MET A 56 31.16 -9.39 -9.16
N TRP A 57 29.84 -9.13 -9.15
CA TRP A 57 28.99 -9.28 -10.33
C TRP A 57 29.47 -8.47 -11.53
N SER A 58 29.97 -7.25 -11.31
CA SER A 58 30.52 -6.38 -12.37
C SER A 58 31.79 -6.92 -13.03
N LYS A 59 32.49 -7.85 -12.36
CA LYS A 59 33.73 -8.46 -12.86
C LYS A 59 33.50 -9.84 -13.50
N GLY A 60 32.27 -10.33 -13.48
CA GLY A 60 31.94 -11.72 -13.83
C GLY A 60 32.41 -12.70 -12.76
N LEU A 61 31.59 -13.73 -12.50
CA LEU A 61 31.94 -14.79 -11.57
C LEU A 61 32.67 -15.90 -12.34
N VAL A 62 33.75 -16.44 -11.80
CA VAL A 62 34.51 -17.52 -12.43
C VAL A 62 34.70 -18.66 -11.44
N ILE A 63 34.07 -19.80 -11.71
CA ILE A 63 34.07 -20.98 -10.83
C ILE A 63 35.36 -21.78 -11.03
N GLN A 64 36.50 -21.15 -10.80
CA GLN A 64 37.83 -21.78 -10.87
C GLN A 64 38.71 -21.24 -9.73
N PRO A 65 39.60 -22.07 -9.16
CA PRO A 65 40.64 -21.57 -8.27
C PRO A 65 41.54 -20.57 -9.01
N MET A 66 42.00 -19.50 -8.33
CA MET A 66 42.81 -18.46 -8.99
C MET A 66 44.06 -19.02 -9.67
N LYS A 67 44.67 -20.05 -9.08
CA LYS A 67 45.88 -20.73 -9.58
C LYS A 67 45.65 -21.58 -10.84
N LYS A 68 44.40 -21.94 -11.15
CA LYS A 68 44.04 -22.82 -12.27
C LYS A 68 43.14 -22.12 -13.30
N ARG A 69 43.19 -20.78 -13.32
CA ARG A 69 42.31 -19.99 -14.17
C ARG A 69 42.67 -20.17 -15.64
N THR A 70 41.75 -20.71 -16.43
CA THR A 70 41.93 -20.95 -17.87
C THR A 70 41.44 -19.78 -18.71
N ILE A 71 40.39 -19.09 -18.27
CA ILE A 71 39.83 -17.94 -18.98
C ILE A 71 40.66 -16.67 -18.77
N SER A 72 40.99 -15.98 -19.87
CA SER A 72 41.71 -14.71 -19.82
C SER A 72 40.82 -13.55 -19.37
N LYS A 73 41.41 -12.42 -19.00
CA LYS A 73 40.66 -11.22 -18.61
C LYS A 73 39.85 -10.67 -19.79
N GLU A 74 40.40 -10.78 -21.00
CA GLU A 74 39.76 -10.36 -22.25
C GLU A 74 38.55 -11.24 -22.55
N GLY A 75 38.64 -12.55 -22.30
CA GLY A 75 37.52 -13.48 -22.45
C GLY A 75 36.34 -13.13 -21.53
N ILE A 76 36.61 -12.75 -20.28
CA ILE A 76 35.57 -12.30 -19.35
C ILE A 76 34.97 -10.96 -19.79
N ALA A 77 35.80 -10.03 -20.24
CA ALA A 77 35.33 -8.74 -20.76
C ALA A 77 34.42 -8.94 -21.99
N HIS A 78 34.73 -9.91 -22.86
CA HIS A 78 33.88 -10.26 -23.99
C HIS A 78 32.53 -10.84 -23.53
N LEU A 79 32.53 -11.72 -22.52
CA LEU A 79 31.29 -12.25 -21.94
C LEU A 79 30.43 -11.14 -21.33
N LEU A 80 31.01 -10.22 -20.56
CA LEU A 80 30.29 -9.10 -19.96
C LEU A 80 29.81 -8.05 -20.97
N LYS A 81 30.43 -7.99 -22.15
CA LYS A 81 29.96 -7.16 -23.27
C LYS A 81 28.75 -7.78 -23.97
N THR A 82 28.68 -9.11 -23.98
CA THR A 82 27.66 -9.88 -24.72
C THR A 82 26.44 -10.20 -23.84
N PHE A 83 26.66 -10.54 -22.57
CA PHE A 83 25.63 -10.95 -21.62
C PHE A 83 25.48 -9.96 -20.49
N ASP A 84 24.25 -9.78 -20.01
CA ASP A 84 23.95 -8.92 -18.86
C ASP A 84 24.64 -9.40 -17.58
N VAL A 85 24.76 -10.73 -17.40
CA VAL A 85 25.47 -11.34 -16.28
C VAL A 85 26.32 -12.52 -16.75
N ALA A 86 27.54 -12.60 -16.21
CA ALA A 86 28.52 -13.64 -16.53
C ALA A 86 28.84 -14.50 -15.31
N ILE A 87 28.57 -15.80 -15.41
CA ILE A 87 29.00 -16.85 -14.47
C ILE A 87 29.72 -17.92 -15.28
N CYS A 88 31.04 -17.87 -15.32
CA CYS A 88 31.86 -18.84 -16.04
C CYS A 88 31.95 -20.14 -15.25
N ASP A 89 31.71 -21.25 -15.92
CA ASP A 89 31.79 -22.60 -15.37
C ASP A 89 33.23 -23.02 -15.01
N VAL A 90 33.38 -24.27 -14.57
CA VAL A 90 34.67 -24.85 -14.19
C VAL A 90 35.64 -25.03 -15.37
N SER A 91 35.16 -25.17 -16.61
CA SER A 91 36.04 -25.21 -17.79
C SER A 91 36.51 -23.81 -18.20
N GLY A 92 35.75 -22.77 -17.83
CA GLY A 92 36.02 -21.39 -18.21
C GLY A 92 35.57 -21.06 -19.63
N HIS A 93 34.70 -21.88 -20.22
CA HIS A 93 34.24 -21.71 -21.61
C HIS A 93 32.74 -21.50 -21.71
N VAL A 94 31.97 -21.79 -20.65
CA VAL A 94 30.51 -21.70 -20.67
C VAL A 94 30.03 -20.65 -19.68
N ASN A 95 29.20 -19.71 -20.16
CA ASN A 95 28.46 -18.82 -19.27
C ASN A 95 27.19 -19.52 -18.79
N LEU A 96 27.16 -19.92 -17.51
CA LEU A 96 25.99 -20.53 -16.88
C LEU A 96 24.80 -19.57 -16.78
N ALA A 97 25.05 -18.26 -16.74
CA ALA A 97 24.03 -17.21 -16.64
C ALA A 97 23.58 -16.66 -18.00
N PHE A 98 23.81 -17.37 -19.11
CA PHE A 98 23.49 -16.88 -20.47
C PHE A 98 22.02 -16.47 -20.68
N ARG A 99 21.08 -17.03 -19.90
CA ARG A 99 19.65 -16.69 -19.95
C ARG A 99 19.24 -15.56 -19.02
N MET A 100 20.12 -15.15 -18.11
CA MET A 100 19.77 -14.20 -17.06
C MET A 100 19.75 -12.78 -17.62
N THR A 101 18.59 -12.13 -17.56
CA THR A 101 18.43 -10.76 -18.06
C THR A 101 18.82 -9.75 -17.00
N LYS A 102 19.18 -8.53 -17.42
CA LYS A 102 19.47 -7.42 -16.49
C LYS A 102 18.30 -7.12 -15.56
N SER A 103 17.06 -7.12 -16.07
CA SER A 103 15.86 -6.84 -15.27
C SER A 103 15.58 -7.96 -14.27
N ALA A 104 15.81 -9.22 -14.65
CA ALA A 104 15.74 -10.34 -13.71
C ALA A 104 16.79 -10.30 -12.62
N PHE A 105 18.01 -9.93 -12.99
CA PHE A 105 19.08 -9.80 -12.02
C PHE A 105 18.80 -8.63 -11.05
N SER A 106 18.35 -7.48 -11.54
CA SER A 106 17.96 -6.35 -10.67
C SER A 106 16.82 -6.72 -9.72
N GLU A 107 15.82 -7.49 -10.18
CA GLU A 107 14.78 -8.01 -9.28
C GLU A 107 15.34 -8.93 -8.20
N LEU A 108 16.28 -9.81 -8.56
CA LEU A 108 16.93 -10.69 -7.60
C LEU A 108 17.69 -9.88 -6.53
N GLN A 109 18.40 -8.82 -6.93
CA GLN A 109 19.11 -7.96 -5.99
C GLN A 109 18.16 -7.26 -5.02
N ASP A 110 17.04 -6.74 -5.54
CA ASP A 110 16.00 -6.09 -4.73
C ASP A 110 15.34 -7.08 -3.75
N GLU A 111 15.02 -8.29 -4.21
CA GLU A 111 14.46 -9.35 -3.36
C GLU A 111 15.45 -9.79 -2.28
N ALA A 112 16.73 -9.91 -2.63
CA ALA A 112 17.76 -10.25 -1.66
C ALA A 112 17.93 -9.15 -0.61
N ALA A 113 17.87 -7.87 -1.00
CA ALA A 113 17.88 -6.75 -0.07
C ALA A 113 16.65 -6.75 0.85
N CYS A 114 15.46 -7.01 0.30
CA CYS A 114 14.23 -7.17 1.08
C CYS A 114 14.35 -8.33 2.08
N THR A 115 14.93 -9.45 1.64
CA THR A 115 15.17 -10.63 2.48
C THR A 115 16.07 -10.30 3.67
N LEU A 116 17.17 -9.56 3.47
CA LEU A 116 18.06 -9.15 4.57
C LEU A 116 17.32 -8.26 5.57
N ASN A 117 16.54 -7.29 5.08
CA ASN A 117 15.75 -6.40 5.92
C ASN A 117 14.70 -7.19 6.73
N CYS A 118 14.06 -8.19 6.12
CA CYS A 118 13.15 -9.11 6.80
C CYS A 118 13.85 -9.92 7.90
N LEU A 119 15.04 -10.48 7.61
CA LEU A 119 15.85 -11.21 8.60
C LEU A 119 16.21 -10.34 9.82
N ASP A 120 16.36 -9.03 9.63
CA ASP A 120 16.77 -8.09 10.68
C ASP A 120 15.59 -7.51 11.47
N LYS A 121 14.43 -7.32 10.81
CA LYS A 121 13.24 -6.69 11.42
C LYS A 121 12.20 -7.66 11.97
N CYS A 122 12.19 -8.91 11.53
CA CYS A 122 11.24 -9.93 12.00
C CYS A 122 11.80 -10.70 13.20
N ARG A 123 10.98 -10.93 14.23
CA ARG A 123 11.40 -11.50 15.53
C ARG A 123 12.05 -12.88 15.39
N ASP A 124 11.45 -13.78 14.61
CA ASP A 124 11.97 -15.14 14.37
C ASP A 124 12.90 -15.23 13.16
N GLY A 125 13.47 -14.09 12.75
CA GLY A 125 14.26 -13.99 11.52
C GLY A 125 13.43 -14.22 10.26
N GLY A 126 12.12 -13.94 10.31
CA GLY A 126 11.25 -13.86 9.12
C GLY A 126 10.97 -15.20 8.43
N PHE A 127 10.95 -16.32 9.16
CA PHE A 127 10.85 -17.64 8.54
C PHE A 127 9.55 -17.81 7.72
N GLU A 128 8.41 -17.42 8.30
CA GLU A 128 7.10 -17.50 7.66
C GLU A 128 7.04 -16.64 6.39
N GLU A 129 7.52 -15.40 6.47
CA GLU A 129 7.52 -14.45 5.37
C GLU A 129 8.45 -14.88 4.22
N LEU A 130 9.60 -15.47 4.56
CA LEU A 130 10.61 -15.84 3.57
C LEU A 130 10.35 -17.20 2.92
N PHE A 131 9.91 -18.20 3.69
CA PHE A 131 9.88 -19.59 3.25
C PHE A 131 8.47 -20.18 3.13
N MET A 132 7.50 -19.69 3.89
CA MET A 132 6.13 -20.19 3.88
C MET A 132 5.20 -19.33 3.01
N THR A 133 5.52 -18.05 2.85
CA THR A 133 4.71 -17.12 2.07
C THR A 133 5.11 -17.08 0.59
N LYS A 134 4.18 -17.46 -0.28
CA LYS A 134 4.34 -17.37 -1.73
C LYS A 134 4.04 -15.97 -2.26
N VAL A 135 4.97 -15.42 -3.03
CA VAL A 135 4.84 -14.15 -3.75
C VAL A 135 4.58 -14.45 -5.23
N ASP A 136 3.30 -14.31 -5.61
CA ASP A 136 2.89 -14.40 -7.00
C ASP A 136 3.14 -13.09 -7.73
N PHE A 137 3.26 -13.18 -9.06
CA PHE A 137 3.52 -12.04 -9.93
C PHE A 137 2.58 -10.84 -9.66
N GLY A 138 1.26 -11.09 -9.62
CA GLY A 138 0.26 -10.03 -9.42
C GLY A 138 0.32 -9.34 -8.04
N ALA A 139 0.81 -10.03 -7.01
CA ALA A 139 0.96 -9.45 -5.69
C ALA A 139 2.33 -8.78 -5.51
N LYS A 140 3.32 -9.07 -6.36
CA LYS A 140 4.66 -8.47 -6.29
C LYS A 140 4.68 -7.03 -6.79
N PHE A 141 4.09 -6.79 -7.95
CA PHE A 141 4.13 -5.50 -8.64
C PHE A 141 2.94 -4.61 -8.29
N ASP A 142 3.11 -3.30 -8.39
CA ASP A 142 2.07 -2.31 -8.09
C ASP A 142 1.10 -2.13 -9.27
N SER A 143 1.59 -2.27 -10.50
CA SER A 143 0.76 -2.30 -11.70
C SER A 143 1.10 -3.52 -12.55
N CYS A 144 0.06 -4.20 -13.04
CA CYS A 144 0.18 -5.35 -13.92
C CYS A 144 -0.61 -5.10 -15.20
N LEU A 145 0.02 -5.42 -16.33
CA LEU A 145 -0.55 -5.34 -17.66
C LEU A 145 -0.38 -6.70 -18.36
N ARG A 146 -1.45 -7.18 -18.98
CA ARG A 146 -1.42 -8.33 -19.88
C ARG A 146 -1.54 -7.84 -21.31
N ILE A 147 -0.61 -8.25 -22.16
CA ILE A 147 -0.57 -7.93 -23.58
C ILE A 147 -0.93 -9.20 -24.35
N ASN A 148 -2.05 -9.19 -25.06
CA ASN A 148 -2.40 -10.22 -26.00
C ASN A 148 -1.66 -9.97 -27.32
N LEU A 149 -0.91 -10.97 -27.77
CA LEU A 149 -0.09 -10.88 -28.98
C LEU A 149 -0.57 -11.82 -30.07
N LYS A 150 -1.69 -12.52 -29.83
CA LYS A 150 -2.25 -13.48 -30.79
C LYS A 150 -2.63 -12.76 -32.09
N GLY A 151 -2.01 -13.16 -33.19
CA GLY A 151 -2.26 -12.56 -34.51
C GLY A 151 -1.54 -11.23 -34.78
N ASN A 152 -0.64 -10.78 -33.90
CA ASN A 152 0.14 -9.57 -34.16
C ASN A 152 1.21 -9.82 -35.23
N SER A 153 1.10 -9.10 -36.36
CA SER A 153 1.98 -9.26 -37.52
C SER A 153 3.46 -9.05 -37.20
N LYS A 154 3.83 -8.19 -36.23
CA LYS A 154 5.23 -7.99 -35.80
C LYS A 154 5.81 -9.22 -35.09
N VAL A 155 4.99 -9.97 -34.36
CA VAL A 155 5.40 -11.20 -33.68
C VAL A 155 5.64 -12.32 -34.68
N THR A 156 4.75 -12.45 -35.67
CA THR A 156 4.89 -13.42 -36.77
C THR A 156 5.93 -13.03 -37.83
N ALA A 157 6.35 -11.77 -37.90
CA ALA A 157 7.34 -11.28 -38.86
C ALA A 157 8.79 -11.33 -38.35
N LEU A 158 9.02 -11.71 -37.08
CA LEU A 158 10.37 -11.92 -36.57
C LEU A 158 11.03 -13.07 -37.34
N SER A 159 12.22 -12.80 -37.88
CA SER A 159 12.92 -13.67 -38.81
C SER A 159 13.16 -15.07 -38.22
N PHE A 160 12.70 -16.09 -38.94
CA PHE A 160 13.16 -17.46 -38.75
C PHE A 160 14.69 -17.50 -38.87
N CYS A 161 15.35 -18.27 -37.98
CA CYS A 161 16.81 -18.41 -37.94
C CYS A 161 17.60 -17.15 -37.51
N SER A 162 17.09 -16.42 -36.52
CA SER A 162 17.88 -15.40 -35.81
C SER A 162 18.67 -16.06 -34.66
N ASP A 163 19.87 -15.55 -34.34
CA ASP A 163 20.66 -16.05 -33.21
C ASP A 163 19.97 -15.80 -31.85
N ASP A 164 19.10 -14.78 -31.79
CA ASP A 164 18.28 -14.46 -30.63
C ASP A 164 16.86 -15.06 -30.75
N GLU A 165 16.36 -15.60 -29.64
CA GLU A 165 14.99 -16.10 -29.51
C GLU A 165 13.98 -14.96 -29.73
N SER A 166 13.05 -15.12 -30.67
CA SER A 166 12.10 -14.07 -31.08
C SER A 166 11.26 -13.52 -29.93
N TRP A 167 10.84 -14.36 -28.99
CA TRP A 167 10.10 -13.92 -27.80
C TRP A 167 10.95 -13.06 -26.85
N ARG A 168 12.28 -13.27 -26.79
CA ARG A 168 13.19 -12.47 -25.95
C ARG A 168 13.38 -11.07 -26.50
N VAL A 169 13.47 -10.96 -27.82
CA VAL A 169 13.52 -9.67 -28.50
C VAL A 169 12.28 -8.86 -28.14
N LEU A 170 11.10 -9.47 -28.20
CA LEU A 170 9.86 -8.77 -27.84
C LEU A 170 9.77 -8.40 -26.36
N GLU A 171 10.14 -9.28 -25.44
CA GLU A 171 10.21 -8.96 -24.00
C GLU A 171 11.11 -7.74 -23.77
N LYS A 172 12.28 -7.71 -24.42
CA LYS A 172 13.26 -6.62 -24.32
C LYS A 172 12.73 -5.33 -24.95
N ASP A 173 12.06 -5.41 -26.10
CA ASP A 173 11.47 -4.26 -26.78
C ASP A 173 10.36 -3.64 -25.94
N VAL A 174 9.42 -4.44 -25.43
CA VAL A 174 8.35 -3.98 -24.52
C VAL A 174 8.95 -3.36 -23.27
N GLN A 175 9.94 -4.02 -22.66
CA GLN A 175 10.61 -3.49 -21.48
C GLN A 175 11.30 -2.14 -21.78
N SER A 176 12.03 -2.03 -22.89
CA SER A 176 12.75 -0.82 -23.28
C SER A 176 11.79 0.33 -23.58
N LEU A 177 10.69 0.06 -24.29
CA LEU A 177 9.66 1.05 -24.61
C LEU A 177 9.01 1.59 -23.34
N LEU A 178 8.60 0.70 -22.44
CA LEU A 178 7.99 1.11 -21.17
C LEU A 178 8.98 1.81 -20.25
N GLN A 179 10.25 1.40 -20.23
CA GLN A 179 11.29 2.08 -19.46
C GLN A 179 11.57 3.49 -19.99
N GLN A 180 11.54 3.67 -21.32
CA GLN A 180 11.67 4.99 -21.94
C GLN A 180 10.42 5.87 -21.73
N GLY A 181 9.23 5.26 -21.69
CA GLY A 181 7.97 5.97 -21.49
C GLY A 181 7.68 6.36 -20.05
N LEU A 182 7.94 5.45 -19.10
CA LEU A 182 7.63 5.64 -17.67
C LEU A 182 8.81 6.22 -16.88
N THR A 183 10.01 6.26 -17.45
CA THR A 183 11.17 6.99 -16.91
C THR A 183 11.38 6.81 -15.40
N ASP A 184 11.36 7.90 -14.61
CA ASP A 184 11.60 7.90 -13.16
C ASP A 184 10.36 7.61 -12.32
N ARG A 185 9.21 7.35 -12.95
CA ARG A 185 7.97 6.88 -12.29
C ARG A 185 8.06 5.44 -11.81
N THR A 186 9.01 4.68 -12.32
CA THR A 186 9.15 3.25 -12.04
C THR A 186 10.50 2.94 -11.44
N LYS A 187 10.52 2.10 -10.41
CA LYS A 187 11.74 1.52 -9.85
C LYS A 187 12.21 0.34 -10.69
N MET A 188 11.27 -0.47 -11.18
CA MET A 188 11.57 -1.68 -11.93
C MET A 188 10.41 -2.08 -12.83
N ILE A 189 10.74 -2.62 -14.01
CA ILE A 189 9.78 -3.21 -14.95
C ILE A 189 10.25 -4.62 -15.27
N ARG A 190 9.33 -5.58 -15.12
CA ARG A 190 9.53 -6.96 -15.56
C ARG A 190 8.55 -7.30 -16.66
N VAL A 191 9.08 -7.89 -17.72
CA VAL A 191 8.28 -8.43 -18.81
C VAL A 191 8.57 -9.92 -18.89
N LEU A 192 7.52 -10.72 -18.83
CA LEU A 192 7.61 -12.18 -18.86
C LEU A 192 6.59 -12.72 -19.85
N TRP A 193 7.08 -13.43 -20.85
CA TRP A 193 6.28 -14.20 -21.77
C TRP A 193 6.39 -15.68 -21.42
N ARG A 194 5.36 -16.20 -20.76
CA ARG A 194 5.24 -17.63 -20.47
C ARG A 194 4.74 -18.35 -21.72
N SER A 195 5.58 -18.39 -22.75
CA SER A 195 5.21 -18.91 -24.08
C SER A 195 4.95 -20.42 -24.09
N THR A 196 5.40 -21.16 -23.07
CA THR A 196 5.18 -22.60 -22.93
C THR A 196 3.85 -22.91 -22.25
N PRO A 197 2.98 -23.75 -22.84
CA PRO A 197 1.75 -24.18 -22.19
C PRO A 197 2.05 -25.04 -20.95
N SER A 198 1.13 -25.05 -19.97
CA SER A 198 1.28 -25.88 -18.76
C SER A 198 1.20 -27.38 -19.04
N GLU A 199 0.49 -27.74 -20.11
CA GLU A 199 0.37 -29.09 -20.62
C GLU A 199 0.68 -29.05 -22.12
N TRP A 200 1.59 -29.90 -22.59
CA TRP A 200 1.98 -29.92 -23.99
C TRP A 200 1.66 -31.28 -24.59
N ASN A 201 0.77 -31.29 -25.58
CA ASN A 201 0.49 -32.46 -26.39
C ASN A 201 1.40 -32.43 -27.62
N ILE A 202 2.18 -33.49 -27.79
CA ILE A 202 3.11 -33.66 -28.92
C ILE A 202 2.36 -33.56 -30.26
N MET A 203 1.09 -33.99 -30.31
CA MET A 203 0.27 -33.96 -31.52
C MET A 203 -0.07 -32.55 -32.00
N ASP A 204 -0.14 -31.60 -31.07
CA ASP A 204 -0.41 -30.18 -31.36
C ASP A 204 0.89 -29.44 -31.75
N GLY A 205 2.06 -30.10 -31.63
CA GLY A 205 3.34 -29.52 -31.97
C GLY A 205 3.58 -28.19 -31.25
N PHE A 206 4.10 -27.18 -31.94
CA PHE A 206 4.35 -25.86 -31.36
C PHE A 206 3.19 -24.87 -31.55
N SER A 207 1.99 -25.32 -31.98
CA SER A 207 0.87 -24.41 -32.28
C SER A 207 0.39 -23.62 -31.07
N GLU A 208 0.46 -24.22 -29.88
CA GLU A 208 0.08 -23.60 -28.62
C GLU A 208 1.18 -22.72 -28.01
N PHE A 209 2.38 -22.69 -28.59
CA PHE A 209 3.46 -21.86 -28.08
C PHE A 209 3.19 -20.40 -28.45
N GLY A 210 3.21 -19.52 -27.44
CA GLY A 210 2.90 -18.10 -27.63
C GLY A 210 1.40 -17.76 -27.64
N SER A 211 0.51 -18.72 -27.31
CA SER A 211 -0.92 -18.45 -27.09
C SER A 211 -1.17 -17.70 -25.78
N SER A 212 -0.28 -17.86 -24.80
CA SER A 212 -0.32 -17.14 -23.53
C SER A 212 -0.01 -15.65 -23.70
N PRO A 213 -0.72 -14.76 -22.95
CA PRO A 213 -0.43 -13.34 -22.98
C PRO A 213 0.95 -13.05 -22.37
N LEU A 214 1.60 -12.01 -22.89
CA LEU A 214 2.81 -11.45 -22.31
C LEU A 214 2.43 -10.61 -21.08
N ILE A 215 3.12 -10.84 -19.96
CA ILE A 215 2.78 -10.21 -18.68
C ILE A 215 3.84 -9.18 -18.35
N VAL A 216 3.39 -7.97 -18.05
CA VAL A 216 4.20 -6.85 -17.59
C VAL A 216 3.88 -6.55 -16.14
N GLY A 217 4.90 -6.44 -15.31
CA GLY A 217 4.83 -6.04 -13.91
C GLY A 217 5.67 -4.79 -13.70
N VAL A 218 5.06 -3.76 -13.13
CA VAL A 218 5.69 -2.47 -12.88
C VAL A 218 5.69 -2.22 -11.37
N MET A 219 6.88 -2.01 -10.82
CA MET A 219 7.08 -1.53 -9.45
C MET A 219 7.30 -0.02 -9.51
N LEU A 220 6.44 0.73 -8.83
CA LEU A 220 6.48 2.18 -8.88
C LEU A 220 7.66 2.73 -8.07
N SER A 221 8.08 3.95 -8.40
CA SER A 221 9.07 4.67 -7.60
C SER A 221 8.35 5.39 -6.44
N LEU A 222 8.80 6.59 -6.07
CA LEU A 222 8.10 7.42 -5.09
C LEU A 222 6.76 7.90 -5.68
N LEU A 223 5.71 7.87 -4.86
CA LEU A 223 4.34 8.16 -5.31
C LEU A 223 4.19 9.56 -5.94
N GLU A 224 4.90 10.56 -5.39
CA GLU A 224 4.89 11.95 -5.87
C GLU A 224 5.30 12.07 -7.34
N LYS A 225 6.26 11.26 -7.77
CA LYS A 225 6.74 11.22 -9.16
C LYS A 225 5.86 10.32 -10.02
N SER A 226 5.40 9.21 -9.45
CA SER A 226 4.69 8.17 -10.19
C SER A 226 3.40 8.67 -10.84
N TYR A 227 2.65 9.54 -10.15
CA TYR A 227 1.36 10.06 -10.62
C TYR A 227 1.40 11.57 -10.95
N SER A 228 2.57 12.13 -11.26
CA SER A 228 2.67 13.52 -11.72
C SER A 228 1.98 13.70 -13.08
N LEU A 229 1.36 14.86 -13.32
CA LEU A 229 0.66 15.15 -14.59
C LEU A 229 1.61 15.47 -15.74
N VAL A 230 2.87 15.78 -15.46
CA VAL A 230 3.86 16.26 -16.44
C VAL A 230 5.11 15.43 -16.36
N ASP A 231 5.55 14.89 -17.50
CA ASP A 231 6.88 14.32 -17.67
C ASP A 231 7.83 15.36 -18.23
N ILE A 232 8.87 15.68 -17.46
CA ILE A 232 9.90 16.63 -17.87
C ILE A 232 10.94 15.87 -18.71
N GLY A 233 11.08 16.29 -19.97
CA GLY A 233 12.06 15.79 -20.91
C GLY A 233 13.34 16.65 -20.96
N PRO A 234 14.16 16.48 -22.01
CA PRO A 234 15.42 17.20 -22.16
C PRO A 234 15.22 18.69 -22.46
N ASN A 235 16.27 19.48 -22.20
CA ASN A 235 16.32 20.88 -22.62
C ASN A 235 16.29 20.95 -24.16
N PRO A 236 15.45 21.80 -24.78
CA PRO A 236 15.36 21.95 -26.24
C PRO A 236 16.67 22.36 -26.92
N GLU A 237 17.61 22.96 -26.19
CA GLU A 237 18.95 23.28 -26.70
C GLU A 237 19.78 22.02 -26.99
N ASN A 238 19.52 20.92 -26.28
CA ASN A 238 20.10 19.62 -26.58
C ASN A 238 19.39 18.97 -27.78
N ARG A 239 19.76 19.41 -28.98
CA ARG A 239 19.09 19.07 -30.25
C ARG A 239 18.91 17.56 -30.44
N ASP A 240 19.94 16.76 -30.14
CA ASP A 240 19.89 15.32 -30.39
C ASP A 240 18.91 14.60 -29.46
N GLU A 241 18.89 14.94 -28.18
CA GLU A 241 17.96 14.38 -27.21
C GLU A 241 16.53 14.88 -27.43
N ALA A 242 16.36 16.16 -27.78
CA ALA A 242 15.06 16.73 -28.11
C ALA A 242 14.46 16.07 -29.37
N ILE A 243 15.25 15.82 -30.41
CA ILE A 243 14.78 15.10 -31.62
C ILE A 243 14.36 13.68 -31.26
N LYS A 244 15.14 12.96 -30.44
CA LYS A 244 14.77 11.61 -29.98
C LYS A 244 13.48 11.63 -29.16
N PHE A 245 13.32 12.61 -28.28
CA PHE A 245 12.13 12.79 -27.46
C PHE A 245 10.89 13.05 -28.33
N ARG A 246 10.96 14.01 -29.26
CA ARG A 246 9.86 14.30 -30.20
C ARG A 246 9.55 13.13 -31.12
N LYS A 247 10.56 12.38 -31.56
CA LYS A 247 10.33 11.16 -32.36
C LYS A 247 9.59 10.08 -31.55
N PHE A 248 9.98 9.89 -30.30
CA PHE A 248 9.37 8.90 -29.41
C PHE A 248 7.93 9.28 -29.05
N TRP A 249 7.70 10.52 -28.61
CA TRP A 249 6.40 10.99 -28.13
C TRP A 249 5.49 11.59 -29.21
N GLY A 250 6.04 12.05 -30.34
CA GLY A 250 5.26 12.58 -31.46
C GLY A 250 4.34 13.71 -31.04
N GLU A 251 3.04 13.57 -31.31
CA GLU A 251 2.03 14.58 -30.99
C GLU A 251 1.89 14.88 -29.49
N LYS A 252 2.36 13.98 -28.60
CA LYS A 252 2.35 14.21 -27.15
C LYS A 252 3.53 15.03 -26.64
N ALA A 253 4.55 15.28 -27.47
CA ALA A 253 5.66 16.15 -27.10
C ALA A 253 5.29 17.62 -27.29
N GLU A 254 5.42 18.41 -26.24
CA GLU A 254 5.23 19.86 -26.26
C GLU A 254 6.36 20.59 -25.52
N LEU A 255 6.59 21.86 -25.86
CA LEU A 255 7.52 22.72 -25.13
C LEU A 255 6.78 23.43 -24.00
N ARG A 256 7.26 23.24 -22.77
CA ARG A 256 6.65 23.85 -21.59
C ARG A 256 7.65 24.71 -20.84
N ARG A 257 7.21 25.91 -20.44
CA ARG A 257 7.93 26.77 -19.50
C ARG A 257 7.44 26.48 -18.08
N PHE A 258 8.37 26.20 -17.18
CA PHE A 258 8.12 25.88 -15.78
C PHE A 258 8.19 27.14 -14.89
N LYS A 259 7.76 27.02 -13.63
CA LYS A 259 7.70 28.14 -12.67
C LYS A 259 9.08 28.74 -12.36
N ASP A 260 10.12 27.94 -12.48
CA ASP A 260 11.53 28.33 -12.36
C ASP A 260 12.08 29.05 -13.61
N GLY A 261 11.26 29.21 -14.66
CA GLY A 261 11.64 29.82 -15.93
C GLY A 261 12.33 28.86 -16.90
N ALA A 262 12.61 27.61 -16.49
CA ALA A 262 13.20 26.61 -17.35
C ALA A 262 12.22 26.23 -18.47
N ILE A 263 12.75 25.97 -19.67
CA ILE A 263 11.99 25.45 -20.81
C ILE A 263 12.50 24.04 -21.08
N ALA A 264 11.61 23.07 -21.13
CA ALA A 264 11.94 21.70 -21.49
C ALA A 264 10.93 21.13 -22.47
N GLU A 265 11.36 20.15 -23.27
CA GLU A 265 10.42 19.23 -23.92
C GLU A 265 9.64 18.49 -22.83
N SER A 266 8.35 18.28 -22.99
CA SER A 266 7.50 17.69 -21.94
C SER A 266 6.33 16.92 -22.54
N THR A 267 5.75 16.01 -21.76
CA THR A 267 4.44 15.41 -22.09
C THR A 267 3.47 15.64 -20.94
N VAL A 268 2.20 15.89 -21.27
CA VAL A 268 1.16 16.21 -20.27
C VAL A 268 0.04 15.17 -20.33
N TRP A 269 -0.29 14.67 -19.16
CA TRP A 269 -1.32 13.67 -18.89
C TRP A 269 -2.43 14.29 -18.07
N GLU A 270 -3.26 15.11 -18.69
CA GLU A 270 -4.38 15.77 -18.00
C GLU A 270 -5.38 14.71 -17.51
N THR A 271 -5.61 14.70 -16.19
CA THR A 271 -6.58 13.84 -15.52
C THR A 271 -7.21 14.61 -14.37
N GLU A 272 -8.44 14.24 -14.03
CA GLU A 272 -9.04 14.63 -12.75
C GLU A 272 -8.19 14.12 -11.58
N THR A 273 -8.32 14.78 -10.42
CA THR A 273 -7.54 14.43 -9.22
C THR A 273 -7.76 13.00 -8.77
N TRP A 274 -8.98 12.49 -8.88
CA TRP A 274 -9.37 11.14 -8.49
C TRP A 274 -9.04 10.05 -9.53
N GLU A 275 -8.68 10.43 -10.77
CA GLU A 275 -8.25 9.51 -11.82
C GLU A 275 -6.72 9.38 -11.95
N ARG A 276 -5.96 10.10 -11.12
CA ARG A 276 -4.49 10.17 -11.22
C ARG A 276 -3.80 8.82 -11.13
N HIS A 277 -4.39 7.83 -10.44
CA HIS A 277 -3.85 6.47 -10.38
C HIS A 277 -3.79 5.78 -11.76
N THR A 278 -4.53 6.28 -12.77
CA THR A 278 -4.54 5.73 -14.13
C THR A 278 -3.42 6.25 -15.03
N ILE A 279 -2.61 7.22 -14.59
CA ILE A 279 -1.57 7.86 -15.43
C ILE A 279 -0.59 6.82 -16.01
N ILE A 280 -0.14 5.87 -15.19
CA ILE A 280 0.76 4.79 -15.63
C ILE A 280 0.13 3.95 -16.74
N LYS A 281 -1.17 3.66 -16.64
CA LYS A 281 -1.94 2.96 -17.68
C LYS A 281 -2.00 3.80 -18.96
N ARG A 282 -2.34 5.08 -18.86
CA ARG A 282 -2.43 6.00 -20.03
C ARG A 282 -1.10 6.10 -20.78
N ILE A 283 0.02 6.21 -20.05
CA ILE A 283 1.36 6.23 -20.64
C ILE A 283 1.66 4.91 -21.35
N ALA A 284 1.45 3.78 -20.67
CA ALA A 284 1.72 2.46 -21.23
C ALA A 284 0.88 2.21 -22.50
N ASP A 285 -0.41 2.53 -22.47
CA ASP A 285 -1.31 2.41 -23.63
C ASP A 285 -0.81 3.22 -24.81
N TYR A 286 -0.44 4.49 -24.60
CA TYR A 286 0.07 5.35 -25.65
C TYR A 286 1.36 4.81 -26.28
N VAL A 287 2.34 4.47 -25.44
CA VAL A 287 3.66 4.01 -25.88
C VAL A 287 3.55 2.68 -26.65
N LEU A 288 2.78 1.73 -26.11
CA LEU A 288 2.60 0.41 -26.73
C LEU A 288 1.78 0.50 -28.03
N SER A 289 0.70 1.28 -28.05
CA SER A 289 -0.10 1.46 -29.27
C SER A 289 0.74 2.11 -30.38
N LYS A 290 1.53 3.13 -30.05
CA LYS A 290 2.34 3.86 -31.02
C LYS A 290 3.49 3.02 -31.60
N HIS A 291 4.24 2.33 -30.74
CA HIS A 291 5.47 1.67 -31.16
C HIS A 291 5.26 0.20 -31.55
N LEU A 292 4.24 -0.47 -31.03
CA LEU A 292 3.93 -1.88 -31.33
C LEU A 292 2.65 -2.08 -32.16
N LEU A 293 1.93 -1.01 -32.50
CA LEU A 293 0.66 -1.06 -33.26
C LEU A 293 -0.39 -1.94 -32.56
N LEU A 294 -0.33 -2.01 -31.24
CA LEU A 294 -1.30 -2.73 -30.42
C LEU A 294 -2.59 -1.92 -30.32
N ARG A 295 -3.72 -2.63 -30.28
CA ARG A 295 -5.03 -2.02 -30.04
C ARG A 295 -5.32 -2.03 -28.55
N GLN A 296 -6.28 -1.22 -28.12
CA GLN A 296 -6.72 -1.22 -26.71
C GLN A 296 -7.28 -2.58 -26.27
N GLU A 297 -7.93 -3.33 -27.17
CA GLU A 297 -8.43 -4.69 -26.91
C GLU A 297 -7.31 -5.70 -26.59
N ASP A 298 -6.08 -5.43 -27.02
CA ASP A 298 -4.92 -6.27 -26.75
C ASP A 298 -4.32 -6.00 -25.35
N LEU A 299 -4.72 -4.90 -24.69
CA LEU A 299 -4.11 -4.40 -23.46
C LEU A 299 -5.09 -4.52 -22.30
N THR A 300 -4.84 -5.46 -21.39
CA THR A 300 -5.64 -5.61 -20.17
C THR A 300 -4.85 -5.13 -18.96
N HIS A 301 -5.24 -3.98 -18.41
CA HIS A 301 -4.69 -3.42 -17.17
C HIS A 301 -5.50 -3.85 -15.96
N VAL A 302 -4.82 -4.03 -14.83
CA VAL A 302 -5.44 -4.36 -13.54
C VAL A 302 -5.79 -3.09 -12.73
N VAL A 303 -5.12 -1.96 -13.00
CA VAL A 303 -5.08 -0.78 -12.12
C VAL A 303 -6.46 -0.13 -11.88
N ASP A 304 -7.37 -0.20 -12.84
CA ASP A 304 -8.67 0.49 -12.80
C ASP A 304 -9.88 -0.46 -12.76
N GLN A 305 -9.66 -1.77 -12.63
CA GLN A 305 -10.74 -2.76 -12.68
C GLN A 305 -11.71 -2.71 -11.50
N LEU A 306 -11.31 -2.09 -10.39
CA LEU A 306 -12.13 -1.95 -9.18
C LEU A 306 -12.67 -0.54 -8.99
N ASP A 307 -12.48 0.35 -9.96
CA ASP A 307 -12.84 1.77 -9.83
C ASP A 307 -14.34 1.95 -9.65
N PHE A 308 -15.12 1.14 -10.37
CA PHE A 308 -16.59 1.14 -10.30
C PHE A 308 -17.13 0.98 -8.86
N CYS A 309 -16.38 0.32 -7.97
CA CYS A 309 -16.78 0.11 -6.57
C CYS A 309 -16.78 1.41 -5.73
N LEU A 310 -16.07 2.44 -6.19
CA LEU A 310 -15.83 3.70 -5.48
C LEU A 310 -16.53 4.90 -6.12
N LEU A 311 -17.22 4.71 -7.26
CA LEU A 311 -17.92 5.78 -7.97
C LEU A 311 -19.36 5.93 -7.49
N VAL A 312 -19.79 7.18 -7.32
CA VAL A 312 -21.19 7.59 -7.09
C VAL A 312 -21.55 8.58 -8.18
N GLY A 313 -22.62 8.33 -8.94
CA GLY A 313 -22.99 9.19 -10.07
C GLY A 313 -21.93 9.29 -11.18
N GLY A 314 -21.00 8.33 -11.26
CA GLY A 314 -19.90 8.30 -12.23
C GLY A 314 -18.64 9.06 -11.82
N GLN A 315 -18.58 9.61 -10.59
CA GLN A 315 -17.40 10.29 -10.04
C GLN A 315 -17.02 9.71 -8.68
N ASP A 316 -15.76 9.78 -8.31
CA ASP A 316 -15.30 9.42 -6.97
C ASP A 316 -15.51 10.62 -6.03
N PRO A 317 -16.33 10.51 -4.95
CA PRO A 317 -16.60 11.61 -4.03
C PRO A 317 -15.36 12.21 -3.35
N VAL A 318 -14.18 11.56 -3.43
CA VAL A 318 -12.90 12.11 -2.96
C VAL A 318 -12.54 13.44 -3.64
N SER A 319 -13.10 13.77 -4.80
CA SER A 319 -12.97 15.12 -5.39
C SER A 319 -13.41 16.23 -4.43
N SER A 320 -14.38 15.95 -3.55
CA SER A 320 -14.94 16.88 -2.58
C SER A 320 -14.17 16.96 -1.26
N SER A 321 -13.14 16.11 -1.05
CA SER A 321 -12.35 16.10 0.19
C SER A 321 -11.62 17.43 0.47
N GLY A 322 -11.25 18.19 -0.57
CA GLY A 322 -10.66 19.52 -0.40
C GLY A 322 -11.65 20.52 0.23
N ALA A 323 -12.87 20.57 -0.29
CA ALA A 323 -13.94 21.43 0.24
C ALA A 323 -14.32 21.05 1.67
N LEU A 324 -14.32 19.74 2.00
CA LEU A 324 -14.55 19.26 3.35
C LEU A 324 -13.49 19.77 4.35
N LEU A 325 -12.22 19.72 3.98
CA LEU A 325 -11.12 20.22 4.81
C LEU A 325 -11.22 21.73 5.02
N GLU A 326 -11.55 22.49 3.97
CA GLU A 326 -11.76 23.94 4.07
C GLU A 326 -12.95 24.31 4.98
N ALA A 327 -14.05 23.55 4.91
CA ALA A 327 -15.20 23.71 5.79
C ALA A 327 -14.84 23.45 7.26
N PHE A 328 -14.12 22.36 7.53
CA PHE A 328 -13.64 22.05 8.88
C PHE A 328 -12.67 23.11 9.41
N ASP A 329 -11.71 23.57 8.59
CA ASP A 329 -10.76 24.62 8.97
C ASP A 329 -11.47 25.92 9.33
N THR A 330 -12.58 26.24 8.64
CA THR A 330 -13.41 27.40 8.94
C THR A 330 -14.10 27.25 10.29
N LEU A 331 -14.75 26.11 10.54
CA LEU A 331 -15.38 25.81 11.84
C LEU A 331 -14.35 25.84 12.98
N ALA A 332 -13.20 25.17 12.80
CA ALA A 332 -12.16 25.08 13.82
C ALA A 332 -11.56 26.46 14.14
N LYS A 333 -11.44 27.36 13.16
CA LYS A 333 -11.06 28.76 13.39
C LYS A 333 -12.13 29.50 14.20
N GLN A 334 -13.42 29.35 13.87
CA GLN A 334 -14.49 30.03 14.62
C GLN A 334 -14.55 29.57 16.06
N LEU A 335 -14.47 28.25 16.31
CA LEU A 335 -14.42 27.67 17.66
C LEU A 335 -13.27 28.24 18.49
N ARG A 336 -12.07 28.37 17.91
CA ARG A 336 -10.90 28.93 18.62
C ARG A 336 -10.99 30.43 18.88
N LEU A 337 -11.87 31.15 18.18
CA LEU A 337 -12.09 32.59 18.35
C LEU A 337 -13.21 32.92 19.34
N LEU A 338 -13.83 31.91 19.98
CA LEU A 338 -14.84 32.11 21.01
C LEU A 338 -14.20 32.63 22.30
N ASP A 339 -14.57 33.84 22.71
CA ASP A 339 -14.05 34.50 23.92
C ASP A 339 -15.12 34.57 25.04
N ASP A 340 -16.35 34.17 24.73
CA ASP A 340 -17.54 34.29 25.57
C ASP A 340 -17.99 32.94 26.18
N VAL A 341 -17.12 31.93 26.10
CA VAL A 341 -17.26 30.62 26.74
C VAL A 341 -16.37 30.61 28.00
N PRO A 342 -16.83 30.04 29.15
CA PRO A 342 -16.09 30.13 30.42
C PRO A 342 -14.68 29.54 30.42
N LEU A 343 -14.42 28.56 29.55
CA LEU A 343 -13.13 27.93 29.35
C LEU A 343 -12.76 28.01 27.88
N LYS A 344 -11.52 28.41 27.59
CA LYS A 344 -11.03 28.47 26.22
C LYS A 344 -10.94 27.08 25.59
N ILE A 345 -11.22 27.02 24.29
CA ILE A 345 -11.05 25.79 23.50
C ILE A 345 -9.56 25.64 23.15
N SER A 346 -8.95 24.56 23.66
CA SER A 346 -7.53 24.25 23.47
C SER A 346 -7.29 23.42 22.19
N THR A 347 -8.13 22.41 21.96
CA THR A 347 -7.98 21.47 20.83
C THR A 347 -9.32 21.31 20.11
N VAL A 348 -9.26 21.25 18.77
CA VAL A 348 -10.38 20.88 17.90
C VAL A 348 -9.88 19.83 16.94
N GLN A 349 -10.43 18.62 17.00
CA GLN A 349 -9.96 17.46 16.24
C GLN A 349 -11.11 16.75 15.54
N PRO A 350 -11.00 16.46 14.23
CA PRO A 350 -12.01 15.67 13.52
C PRO A 350 -11.82 14.17 13.78
N LEU A 351 -12.94 13.45 13.99
CA LEU A 351 -12.94 12.02 14.28
C LEU A 351 -13.52 11.14 13.15
N ASP A 352 -14.13 11.72 12.13
CA ASP A 352 -14.72 10.94 11.03
C ASP A 352 -13.65 10.39 10.05
N SER A 353 -13.91 9.22 9.47
CA SER A 353 -13.00 8.55 8.52
C SER A 353 -12.72 9.36 7.26
N ALA A 354 -13.56 10.34 6.92
CA ALA A 354 -13.33 11.26 5.82
C ALA A 354 -12.09 12.14 6.02
N PHE A 355 -11.79 12.55 7.26
CA PHE A 355 -10.65 13.43 7.58
C PHE A 355 -9.30 12.72 7.62
N ARG A 356 -9.31 11.38 7.66
CA ARG A 356 -8.13 10.53 7.59
C ARG A 356 -8.05 9.75 6.28
N HIS A 357 -8.82 10.19 5.26
CA HIS A 357 -8.82 9.68 3.89
C HIS A 357 -9.21 8.19 3.73
N THR A 358 -9.94 7.64 4.70
CA THR A 358 -10.36 6.23 4.72
C THR A 358 -11.86 6.02 4.54
N SER A 359 -12.66 7.08 4.45
CA SER A 359 -14.09 6.97 4.14
C SER A 359 -14.29 6.44 2.72
N VAL A 360 -15.12 5.40 2.57
CA VAL A 360 -15.43 4.78 1.26
C VAL A 360 -16.02 5.83 0.32
N PHE A 361 -17.02 6.56 0.82
CA PHE A 361 -17.68 7.67 0.14
C PHE A 361 -17.59 8.89 1.06
N PRO A 362 -16.54 9.71 0.97
CA PRO A 362 -16.47 10.93 1.76
C PRO A 362 -17.69 11.81 1.48
N PRO A 363 -18.19 12.53 2.49
CA PRO A 363 -19.39 13.34 2.35
C PRO A 363 -19.16 14.45 1.32
N GLU A 364 -20.17 14.68 0.49
CA GLU A 364 -20.20 15.79 -0.44
C GLU A 364 -20.99 16.95 0.19
N PRO A 365 -20.72 18.21 -0.22
CA PRO A 365 -21.49 19.36 0.23
C PRO A 365 -22.98 19.16 -0.09
N HIS A 366 -23.81 19.16 0.94
CA HIS A 366 -25.23 18.92 0.79
C HIS A 366 -25.94 20.17 0.24
N PRO A 367 -26.71 20.08 -0.86
CA PRO A 367 -27.35 21.24 -1.50
C PRO A 367 -28.31 22.01 -0.58
N LEU A 368 -28.96 21.31 0.36
CA LEU A 368 -29.87 21.92 1.34
C LEU A 368 -29.16 22.43 2.61
N ALA A 369 -27.88 22.12 2.80
CA ALA A 369 -27.09 22.60 3.94
C ALA A 369 -26.16 23.78 3.57
N TYR A 370 -26.36 24.39 2.40
CA TYR A 370 -25.67 25.60 1.99
C TYR A 370 -26.35 26.85 2.53
N GLU A 371 -25.56 27.74 3.15
CA GLU A 371 -26.01 29.05 3.63
C GLU A 371 -26.50 29.98 2.49
N LYS A 372 -26.09 29.72 1.23
CA LYS A 372 -26.48 30.50 0.05
C LYS A 372 -26.97 29.58 -1.07
N SER A 373 -28.26 29.66 -1.37
CA SER A 373 -29.03 28.90 -2.35
C SER A 373 -28.65 29.17 -3.82
N SER A 374 -27.39 28.91 -4.17
CA SER A 374 -26.85 29.21 -5.51
C SER A 374 -26.75 27.99 -6.44
N GLN A 375 -26.97 26.78 -5.93
CA GLN A 375 -26.90 25.55 -6.74
C GLN A 375 -28.30 25.07 -7.14
N ARG A 376 -28.44 24.59 -8.39
CA ARG A 376 -29.64 23.90 -8.85
C ARG A 376 -29.88 22.70 -7.93
N LEU A 377 -31.01 22.72 -7.22
CA LEU A 377 -31.45 21.60 -6.39
C LEU A 377 -31.55 20.34 -7.27
N PRO A 378 -30.89 19.23 -6.87
CA PRO A 378 -31.06 17.97 -7.59
C PRO A 378 -32.50 17.47 -7.46
N ASN A 379 -32.96 16.69 -8.44
CA ASN A 379 -34.31 16.11 -8.46
C ASN A 379 -34.61 15.23 -7.24
N PHE A 380 -33.57 14.67 -6.61
CA PHE A 380 -33.63 13.94 -5.36
C PHE A 380 -32.47 14.40 -4.47
N ALA A 381 -32.78 14.94 -3.29
CA ALA A 381 -31.82 15.21 -2.22
C ALA A 381 -32.20 14.33 -1.02
N ALA A 382 -31.21 13.67 -0.42
CA ALA A 382 -31.44 12.98 0.85
C ALA A 382 -31.87 14.00 1.91
N THR A 383 -32.91 13.70 2.68
CA THR A 383 -33.35 14.60 3.75
C THR A 383 -32.54 14.44 5.03
N CYS A 384 -31.69 13.41 5.10
CA CYS A 384 -30.80 13.13 6.23
C CYS A 384 -29.36 13.47 5.84
N VAL A 385 -28.78 14.46 6.52
CA VAL A 385 -27.37 14.83 6.39
C VAL A 385 -26.58 14.05 7.44
N ARG A 386 -25.56 13.31 7.02
CA ARG A 386 -24.64 12.64 7.94
C ARG A 386 -23.84 13.69 8.72
N SER A 387 -23.90 13.65 10.04
CA SER A 387 -23.07 14.49 10.91
C SER A 387 -21.65 13.93 11.05
N LEU A 388 -20.68 14.82 11.02
CA LEU A 388 -19.25 14.53 11.14
C LEU A 388 -18.77 14.88 12.54
N GLU A 389 -18.35 13.89 13.32
CA GLU A 389 -17.96 14.12 14.70
C GLU A 389 -16.63 14.88 14.82
N VAL A 390 -16.64 15.89 15.69
CA VAL A 390 -15.52 16.75 16.03
C VAL A 390 -15.37 16.76 17.54
N MET A 391 -14.20 16.32 18.01
CA MET A 391 -13.83 16.43 19.40
C MET A 391 -13.30 17.83 19.71
N ILE A 392 -13.76 18.37 20.83
CA ILE A 392 -13.28 19.60 21.43
C ILE A 392 -12.65 19.27 22.79
N GLN A 393 -11.52 19.90 23.09
CA GLN A 393 -10.96 19.94 24.44
C GLN A 393 -10.94 21.39 24.92
N LEU A 394 -11.28 21.57 26.19
CA LEU A 394 -11.23 22.85 26.88
C LEU A 394 -9.90 22.98 27.64
N GLU A 395 -9.56 24.18 28.07
CA GLU A 395 -8.41 24.40 28.94
C GLU A 395 -8.57 23.70 30.31
N GLY A 396 -7.44 23.38 30.94
CA GLY A 396 -7.43 22.65 32.20
C GLY A 396 -8.12 23.43 33.32
N SER A 397 -9.09 22.81 33.99
CA SER A 397 -9.80 23.39 35.13
C SER A 397 -9.93 22.39 36.28
N GLY A 398 -9.83 22.88 37.52
CA GLY A 398 -10.05 22.07 38.71
C GLY A 398 -11.53 21.83 39.03
N ASN A 399 -12.41 22.68 38.49
CA ASN A 399 -13.81 22.84 38.90
C ASN A 399 -14.77 21.84 38.25
N TRP A 400 -14.27 20.90 37.46
CA TRP A 400 -15.09 19.86 36.88
C TRP A 400 -15.67 18.92 37.95
N PRO A 401 -16.96 18.55 37.87
CA PRO A 401 -17.61 17.66 38.83
C PRO A 401 -16.90 16.31 38.98
N LEU A 402 -17.07 15.66 40.14
CA LEU A 402 -16.57 14.30 40.38
C LEU A 402 -17.60 13.22 40.00
N ASP A 403 -18.88 13.57 40.05
CA ASP A 403 -19.98 12.69 39.67
C ASP A 403 -20.07 12.57 38.13
N PRO A 404 -20.16 11.35 37.57
CA PRO A 404 -20.16 11.14 36.12
C PRO A 404 -21.39 11.75 35.43
N VAL A 405 -22.57 11.74 36.06
CA VAL A 405 -23.78 12.31 35.46
C VAL A 405 -23.66 13.85 35.45
N ALA A 406 -23.18 14.44 36.54
CA ALA A 406 -22.91 15.88 36.60
C ALA A 406 -21.83 16.32 35.61
N MET A 407 -20.80 15.50 35.37
CA MET A 407 -19.79 15.75 34.34
C MET A 407 -20.42 15.87 32.95
N GLU A 408 -21.24 14.89 32.53
CA GLU A 408 -21.89 14.91 31.21
C GLU A 408 -22.87 16.08 31.05
N LYS A 409 -23.65 16.39 32.09
CA LYS A 409 -24.52 17.58 32.06
C LYS A 409 -23.72 18.90 32.03
N THR A 410 -22.53 18.93 32.63
CA THR A 410 -21.63 20.09 32.52
C THR A 410 -21.08 20.24 31.11
N LYS A 411 -20.67 19.13 30.45
CA LYS A 411 -20.27 19.15 29.04
C LYS A 411 -21.41 19.62 28.13
N SER A 412 -22.63 19.15 28.37
CA SER A 412 -23.82 19.58 27.65
C SER A 412 -24.06 21.09 27.80
N ALA A 413 -23.91 21.63 29.01
CA ALA A 413 -24.02 23.08 29.25
C ALA A 413 -22.94 23.89 28.50
N PHE A 414 -21.70 23.39 28.44
CA PHE A 414 -20.64 24.01 27.62
C PHE A 414 -20.97 23.95 26.13
N LEU A 415 -21.44 22.80 25.64
CA LEU A 415 -21.84 22.63 24.23
C LEU A 415 -22.97 23.59 23.85
N LEU A 416 -24.00 23.74 24.70
CA LEU A 416 -25.08 24.69 24.49
C LEU A 416 -24.56 26.12 24.39
N ARG A 417 -23.68 26.53 25.32
CA ARG A 417 -23.08 27.87 25.30
C ARG A 417 -22.26 28.10 24.05
N ILE A 418 -21.44 27.11 23.65
CA ILE A 418 -20.68 27.16 22.39
C ILE A 418 -21.63 27.29 21.19
N GLY A 419 -22.74 26.54 21.20
CA GLY A 419 -23.77 26.61 20.16
C GLY A 419 -24.35 28.01 20.01
N GLU A 420 -24.80 28.62 21.12
CA GLU A 420 -25.29 30.02 21.13
C GLU A 420 -24.25 31.00 20.55
N SER A 421 -22.99 30.89 20.99
CA SER A 421 -21.91 31.76 20.51
C SER A 421 -21.62 31.59 19.02
N LEU A 422 -21.83 30.40 18.45
CA LEU A 422 -21.70 30.14 17.01
C LEU A 422 -22.91 30.65 16.22
N GLU A 423 -24.12 30.56 16.77
CA GLU A 423 -25.32 31.16 16.18
C GLU A 423 -25.19 32.69 16.10
N ASP A 424 -24.67 33.34 17.14
CA ASP A 424 -24.39 34.78 17.17
C ASP A 424 -23.39 35.21 16.08
N ARG A 425 -22.56 34.28 15.59
CA ARG A 425 -21.60 34.48 14.49
C ARG A 425 -22.17 34.10 13.12
N GLY A 426 -23.46 33.76 13.05
CA GLY A 426 -24.19 33.47 11.81
C GLY A 426 -24.09 32.04 11.31
N MET A 427 -23.63 31.08 12.14
CA MET A 427 -23.65 29.65 11.80
C MET A 427 -25.00 29.05 12.18
N PHE A 428 -25.46 28.03 11.43
CA PHE A 428 -26.67 27.31 11.78
C PHE A 428 -26.35 26.22 12.79
N VAL A 429 -26.96 26.27 13.97
CA VAL A 429 -26.75 25.28 15.03
C VAL A 429 -28.06 24.57 15.33
N THR A 430 -27.97 23.30 15.72
CA THR A 430 -29.09 22.52 16.22
C THR A 430 -28.61 21.75 17.45
N ALA A 431 -29.18 22.09 18.59
CA ALA A 431 -28.88 21.43 19.86
C ALA A 431 -29.95 20.38 20.21
N SER A 432 -29.52 19.26 20.77
CA SER A 432 -30.33 18.26 21.45
C SER A 432 -29.93 18.18 22.94
N GLU A 433 -30.45 17.19 23.68
CA GLU A 433 -30.13 17.05 25.11
C GLU A 433 -28.64 16.85 25.38
N ASP A 434 -27.97 16.08 24.51
CA ASP A 434 -26.58 15.66 24.70
C ASP A 434 -25.67 16.01 23.50
N GLU A 435 -26.22 16.59 22.42
CA GLU A 435 -25.49 16.83 21.17
C GLU A 435 -25.67 18.26 20.64
N VAL A 436 -24.62 18.81 20.03
CA VAL A 436 -24.70 20.07 19.28
C VAL A 436 -24.17 19.86 17.88
N ASN A 437 -25.05 20.04 16.89
CA ASN A 437 -24.72 19.96 15.47
C ASN A 437 -24.57 21.37 14.89
N VAL A 438 -23.50 21.59 14.13
CA VAL A 438 -23.21 22.85 13.43
C VAL A 438 -23.22 22.60 11.94
N LEU A 439 -24.08 23.31 11.22
CA LEU A 439 -24.20 23.27 9.77
C LEU A 439 -23.40 24.41 9.16
N THR A 440 -22.42 24.09 8.33
CA THR A 440 -21.63 25.09 7.61
C THR A 440 -21.08 24.54 6.29
N SER A 441 -21.04 25.40 5.27
CA SER A 441 -20.46 25.08 3.95
C SER A 441 -21.00 23.79 3.31
N GLY A 442 -22.26 23.43 3.57
CA GLY A 442 -22.86 22.20 3.04
C GLY A 442 -22.64 20.95 3.91
N TYR A 443 -21.99 21.06 5.06
CA TYR A 443 -21.66 19.94 5.95
C TYR A 443 -22.31 20.10 7.33
N SER A 444 -22.59 18.98 7.99
CA SER A 444 -23.06 18.92 9.39
C SER A 444 -21.93 18.39 10.27
N PHE A 445 -21.59 19.11 11.35
CA PHE A 445 -20.55 18.74 12.30
C PHE A 445 -21.13 18.53 13.69
N LEU A 446 -20.92 17.35 14.27
CA LEU A 446 -21.36 17.02 15.63
C LEU A 446 -20.23 17.31 16.63
N LEU A 447 -20.43 18.24 17.55
CA LEU A 447 -19.44 18.62 18.56
C LEU A 447 -19.54 17.71 19.78
N LYS A 448 -18.41 17.17 20.24
CA LYS A 448 -18.29 16.39 21.48
C LYS A 448 -17.14 16.89 22.34
N ILE A 449 -17.34 16.99 23.66
CA ILE A 449 -16.28 17.44 24.58
C ILE A 449 -15.60 16.22 25.20
N PHE A 450 -14.29 16.12 25.02
CA PHE A 450 -13.46 15.16 25.73
C PHE A 450 -12.83 15.79 26.97
N HIS A 451 -12.81 15.05 28.08
CA HIS A 451 -12.13 15.46 29.30
C HIS A 451 -11.33 14.32 29.94
N GLU A 452 -10.06 14.57 30.28
CA GLU A 452 -9.12 13.53 30.76
C GLU A 452 -9.58 12.79 32.03
N ARG A 453 -10.29 13.48 32.94
CA ARG A 453 -10.82 12.85 34.17
C ARG A 453 -11.83 11.74 33.89
N GLY A 454 -12.50 11.76 32.73
CA GLY A 454 -13.40 10.69 32.29
C GLY A 454 -12.72 9.33 32.16
N LEU A 455 -11.39 9.30 32.01
CA LEU A 455 -10.58 8.08 31.99
C LEU A 455 -10.25 7.54 33.39
N VAL A 456 -10.23 8.40 34.41
CA VAL A 456 -9.74 8.08 35.77
C VAL A 456 -10.87 7.64 36.71
N VAL A 457 -12.06 8.25 36.60
CA VAL A 457 -13.22 7.96 37.47
C VAL A 457 -13.61 6.47 37.42
N GLN A 458 -13.33 5.76 36.32
CA GLN A 458 -13.64 4.34 36.17
C GLN A 458 -12.65 3.40 36.88
N LYS A 459 -11.38 3.79 37.06
CA LYS A 459 -10.39 2.95 37.79
C LYS A 459 -10.70 2.83 39.29
N GLN A 460 -11.47 3.75 39.85
CA GLN A 460 -11.87 3.75 41.26
C GLN A 460 -13.16 2.96 41.53
N ALA A 461 -13.96 2.64 40.50
CA ALA A 461 -15.18 1.85 40.61
C ALA A 461 -14.92 0.32 40.53
N GLY A 462 -13.80 -0.13 41.09
CA GLY A 462 -13.50 -1.55 41.22
C GLY A 462 -14.20 -2.15 42.44
N ASP A 463 -15.42 -2.69 42.24
CA ASP A 463 -15.95 -3.81 43.07
C ASP A 463 -17.35 -4.34 42.66
N SER A 464 -17.80 -4.19 41.41
CA SER A 464 -19.03 -4.91 40.99
C SER A 464 -18.92 -5.53 39.61
N ASN A 465 -19.24 -6.83 39.54
CA ASN A 465 -19.33 -7.70 38.37
C ASN A 465 -20.46 -7.26 37.40
N ILE A 466 -20.45 -6.02 36.95
CA ILE A 466 -21.33 -5.53 35.90
C ILE A 466 -20.41 -5.13 34.75
N GLN A 467 -20.58 -5.76 33.59
CA GLN A 467 -19.98 -5.34 32.32
C GLN A 467 -20.40 -3.89 32.05
N SER A 468 -19.64 -2.93 32.55
CA SER A 468 -19.87 -1.52 32.26
C SER A 468 -19.42 -1.26 30.83
N ALA A 469 -20.33 -0.71 30.01
CA ALA A 469 -19.96 -0.15 28.72
C ALA A 469 -18.78 0.83 28.90
N PRO A 470 -17.85 0.90 27.93
CA PRO A 470 -16.80 1.91 27.98
C PRO A 470 -17.43 3.31 28.14
N SER A 471 -16.86 4.15 28.98
CA SER A 471 -17.34 5.54 29.09
C SER A 471 -17.16 6.25 27.75
N GLU A 472 -18.06 7.17 27.43
CA GLU A 472 -17.99 7.94 26.18
C GLU A 472 -16.63 8.64 26.00
N ASP A 473 -16.03 9.13 27.11
CA ASP A 473 -14.68 9.70 27.09
C ASP A 473 -13.58 8.70 26.71
N LYS A 474 -13.71 7.43 27.15
CA LYS A 474 -12.75 6.38 26.79
C LYS A 474 -12.84 6.04 25.30
N GLU A 475 -14.05 5.99 24.76
CA GLU A 475 -14.25 5.81 23.32
C GLU A 475 -13.71 7.00 22.52
N LEU A 476 -14.02 8.23 22.92
CA LEU A 476 -13.50 9.45 22.30
C LEU A 476 -11.96 9.50 22.32
N PHE A 477 -11.34 9.06 23.42
CA PHE A 477 -9.88 8.94 23.50
C PHE A 477 -9.33 7.97 22.45
N PHE A 478 -9.89 6.76 22.34
CA PHE A 478 -9.44 5.79 21.35
C PHE A 478 -9.61 6.30 19.92
N ARG A 479 -10.76 6.91 19.62
CA ARG A 479 -11.05 7.48 18.29
C ARG A 479 -10.14 8.65 17.95
N SER A 480 -9.79 9.49 18.92
CA SER A 480 -8.83 10.58 18.76
C SER A 480 -7.44 10.09 18.42
N GLN A 481 -6.91 9.16 19.21
CA GLN A 481 -5.59 8.58 19.00
C GLN A 481 -5.54 7.87 17.65
N HIS A 482 -6.56 7.08 17.33
CA HIS A 482 -6.68 6.39 16.05
C HIS A 482 -6.74 7.37 14.87
N SER A 483 -7.63 8.38 14.92
CA SER A 483 -7.79 9.36 13.84
C SER A 483 -6.49 10.10 13.55
N SER A 484 -5.78 10.54 14.60
CA SER A 484 -4.49 11.23 14.47
C SER A 484 -3.42 10.34 13.83
N MET A 485 -3.25 9.11 14.33
CA MET A 485 -2.22 8.18 13.86
C MET A 485 -2.47 7.70 12.42
N ILE A 486 -3.72 7.37 12.08
CA ILE A 486 -4.08 6.94 10.73
C ILE A 486 -3.92 8.08 9.72
N ASN A 487 -4.29 9.30 10.09
CA ASN A 487 -4.06 10.46 9.22
C ASN A 487 -2.56 10.70 8.99
N GLY A 488 -1.74 10.56 10.04
CA GLY A 488 -0.27 10.59 9.92
C GLY A 488 0.25 9.50 8.98
N LEU A 489 -0.24 8.27 9.11
CA LEU A 489 0.12 7.15 8.24
C LEU A 489 -0.23 7.42 6.77
N HIS A 490 -1.41 7.99 6.49
CA HIS A 490 -1.80 8.40 5.14
C HIS A 490 -0.83 9.43 4.55
N GLY A 491 -0.37 10.40 5.36
CA GLY A 491 0.62 11.39 4.94
C GLY A 491 1.95 10.76 4.51
N ILE A 492 2.35 9.65 5.13
CA ILE A 492 3.55 8.89 4.74
C ILE A 492 3.28 8.01 3.53
N TYR A 493 2.13 7.33 3.50
CA TYR A 493 1.74 6.38 2.46
C TYR A 493 0.43 6.81 1.78
N GLN A 494 0.52 7.62 0.73
CA GLN A 494 -0.68 8.14 0.04
C GLN A 494 -1.58 7.03 -0.57
N ALA A 495 -1.03 5.85 -0.87
CA ALA A 495 -1.80 4.69 -1.34
C ALA A 495 -2.66 4.03 -0.24
N TYR A 496 -2.41 4.32 1.04
CA TYR A 496 -3.12 3.73 2.19
C TYR A 496 -4.63 3.97 2.14
N GLY A 497 -5.05 5.23 2.00
CA GLY A 497 -6.47 5.60 2.00
C GLY A 497 -7.28 4.85 0.93
N PRO A 498 -6.86 4.89 -0.35
CA PRO A 498 -7.48 4.13 -1.42
C PRO A 498 -7.54 2.60 -1.18
N VAL A 499 -6.53 2.00 -0.54
CA VAL A 499 -6.55 0.56 -0.19
C VAL A 499 -7.62 0.28 0.86
N VAL A 500 -7.68 1.11 1.91
CA VAL A 500 -8.68 0.98 2.97
C VAL A 500 -10.09 1.13 2.41
N ARG A 501 -10.32 2.07 1.50
CA ARG A 501 -11.62 2.27 0.86
C ARG A 501 -12.10 1.01 0.13
N LEU A 502 -11.21 0.36 -0.63
CA LEU A 502 -11.53 -0.92 -1.27
C LEU A 502 -11.77 -2.04 -0.25
N ALA A 503 -10.95 -2.13 0.81
CA ALA A 503 -11.11 -3.11 1.88
C ALA A 503 -12.45 -2.98 2.60
N LYS A 504 -12.82 -1.76 3.02
CA LYS A 504 -14.12 -1.46 3.64
C LYS A 504 -15.28 -1.75 2.69
N ARG A 505 -15.14 -1.37 1.41
CA ARG A 505 -16.18 -1.64 0.41
C ARG A 505 -16.41 -3.14 0.22
N TRP A 506 -15.33 -3.93 0.20
CA TRP A 506 -15.40 -5.39 0.14
C TRP A 506 -16.05 -5.98 1.41
N ILE A 507 -15.61 -5.59 2.60
CA ILE A 507 -16.21 -6.04 3.88
C ILE A 507 -17.71 -5.75 3.93
N SER A 508 -18.12 -4.55 3.50
CA SER A 508 -19.53 -4.15 3.44
C SER A 508 -20.31 -4.97 2.40
N ALA A 509 -19.74 -5.23 1.22
CA ALA A 509 -20.37 -6.06 0.19
C ALA A 509 -20.59 -7.52 0.65
N HIS A 510 -19.76 -7.99 1.58
CA HIS A 510 -19.89 -9.31 2.23
C HIS A 510 -20.70 -9.27 3.54
N LEU A 511 -21.39 -8.17 3.85
CA LEU A 511 -22.26 -8.00 5.03
C LEU A 511 -21.54 -8.08 6.39
N PHE A 512 -20.22 -7.84 6.41
CA PHE A 512 -19.43 -7.86 7.64
C PHE A 512 -19.28 -6.50 8.32
N SER A 513 -19.80 -5.42 7.72
CA SER A 513 -19.64 -4.04 8.24
C SER A 513 -20.28 -3.80 9.60
N SER A 514 -21.27 -4.60 10.00
CA SER A 514 -21.87 -4.52 11.35
C SER A 514 -21.06 -5.27 12.42
N PHE A 515 -20.12 -6.11 12.00
CA PHE A 515 -19.31 -6.94 12.91
C PHE A 515 -17.86 -6.48 13.01
N ILE A 516 -17.38 -5.69 12.06
CA ILE A 516 -16.00 -5.21 12.00
C ILE A 516 -16.06 -3.69 11.90
N SER A 517 -15.54 -3.01 12.91
CA SER A 517 -15.49 -1.54 12.91
C SER A 517 -14.59 -1.02 11.79
N GLU A 518 -14.83 0.22 11.35
CA GLU A 518 -14.00 0.88 10.35
C GLU A 518 -12.53 0.94 10.79
N GLU A 519 -12.31 1.22 12.07
CA GLU A 519 -11.01 1.33 12.72
C GLU A 519 -10.26 -0.01 12.70
N ALA A 520 -10.95 -1.14 12.90
CA ALA A 520 -10.33 -2.46 12.79
C ALA A 520 -9.82 -2.73 11.37
N VAL A 521 -10.62 -2.39 10.34
CA VAL A 521 -10.20 -2.52 8.93
C VAL A 521 -9.00 -1.64 8.63
N GLU A 522 -9.00 -0.42 9.15
CA GLU A 522 -7.91 0.56 9.03
C GLU A 522 -6.61 0.04 9.62
N LEU A 523 -6.65 -0.61 10.80
CA LEU A 523 -5.49 -1.21 11.45
C LEU A 523 -4.95 -2.43 10.71
N VAL A 524 -5.82 -3.33 10.23
CA VAL A 524 -5.40 -4.49 9.43
C VAL A 524 -4.76 -4.03 8.12
N ALA A 525 -5.31 -3.01 7.47
CA ALA A 525 -4.70 -2.41 6.30
C ALA A 525 -3.37 -1.72 6.64
N ALA A 526 -3.26 -1.04 7.79
CA ALA A 526 -2.03 -0.36 8.22
C ALA A 526 -0.88 -1.34 8.41
N TYR A 527 -1.16 -2.56 8.89
CA TYR A 527 -0.19 -3.63 9.02
C TYR A 527 0.56 -3.91 7.69
N LEU A 528 -0.11 -3.83 6.54
CA LEU A 528 0.51 -4.05 5.22
C LEU A 528 1.59 -3.02 4.86
N PHE A 529 1.49 -1.80 5.39
CA PHE A 529 2.42 -0.71 5.13
C PHE A 529 3.55 -0.68 6.15
N LEU A 530 3.24 -1.01 7.40
CA LEU A 530 4.20 -1.03 8.51
C LEU A 530 5.07 -2.30 8.51
N ARG A 531 4.48 -3.44 8.13
CA ARG A 531 5.12 -4.76 8.03
C ARG A 531 4.87 -5.35 6.64
N PRO A 532 5.48 -4.77 5.58
CA PRO A 532 5.17 -5.17 4.20
C PRO A 532 5.74 -6.53 3.80
N PHE A 533 6.57 -7.18 4.63
CA PHE A 533 7.27 -8.40 4.26
C PHE A 533 6.32 -9.55 3.93
N PRO A 534 6.66 -10.41 2.95
CA PRO A 534 7.85 -10.37 2.08
C PRO A 534 7.78 -9.39 0.89
N PHE A 535 6.75 -8.56 0.82
CA PHE A 535 6.56 -7.56 -0.23
C PHE A 535 7.20 -6.21 0.15
N HIS A 536 6.97 -5.21 -0.70
CA HIS A 536 7.21 -3.79 -0.40
C HIS A 536 5.94 -3.12 0.10
N ALA A 537 6.01 -1.94 0.70
CA ALA A 537 4.80 -1.18 1.02
C ALA A 537 3.97 -0.95 -0.27
N PRO A 538 2.65 -1.20 -0.26
CA PRO A 538 1.82 -1.05 -1.46
C PRO A 538 1.88 0.38 -2.03
N SER A 539 2.10 0.51 -3.34
CA SER A 539 2.06 1.81 -4.03
C SER A 539 0.85 1.96 -4.97
N SER A 540 -0.04 0.97 -4.97
CA SER A 540 -1.25 0.90 -5.78
C SER A 540 -2.40 0.33 -4.97
N ARG A 541 -3.59 0.89 -5.20
CA ARG A 541 -4.81 0.50 -4.47
C ARG A 541 -5.23 -0.94 -4.70
N VAL A 542 -5.11 -1.43 -5.94
CA VAL A 542 -5.53 -2.80 -6.30
C VAL A 542 -4.56 -3.83 -5.73
N THR A 543 -3.25 -3.59 -5.82
CA THR A 543 -2.24 -4.48 -5.21
C THR A 543 -2.33 -4.48 -3.69
N GLY A 544 -2.54 -3.31 -3.07
CA GLY A 544 -2.74 -3.22 -1.62
C GLY A 544 -3.99 -3.97 -1.17
N PHE A 545 -5.10 -3.86 -1.92
CA PHE A 545 -6.31 -4.63 -1.65
C PHE A 545 -6.10 -6.14 -1.82
N LEU A 546 -5.40 -6.59 -2.87
CA LEU A 546 -5.06 -8.00 -3.05
C LEU A 546 -4.22 -8.54 -1.87
N ARG A 547 -3.27 -7.73 -1.37
CA ARG A 547 -2.44 -8.11 -0.21
C ARG A 547 -3.22 -8.07 1.10
N PHE A 548 -4.18 -7.15 1.24
CA PHE A 548 -5.14 -7.14 2.34
C PHE A 548 -5.91 -8.46 2.40
N LEU A 549 -6.43 -8.92 1.25
CA LEU A 549 -7.11 -10.20 1.20
C LEU A 549 -6.17 -11.35 1.57
N ARG A 550 -4.96 -11.39 1.02
CA ARG A 550 -3.97 -12.42 1.41
C ARG A 550 -3.72 -12.41 2.92
N LEU A 551 -3.50 -11.25 3.52
CA LEU A 551 -3.28 -11.10 4.96
C LEU A 551 -4.45 -11.67 5.77
N LEU A 552 -5.70 -11.33 5.41
CA LEU A 552 -6.87 -11.87 6.09
C LEU A 552 -6.93 -13.41 6.02
N SER A 553 -6.60 -14.00 4.86
CA SER A 553 -6.63 -15.46 4.67
C SER A 553 -5.47 -16.21 5.34
N SER A 554 -4.27 -15.61 5.40
CA SER A 554 -3.05 -16.32 5.78
C SER A 554 -2.58 -16.01 7.20
N PHE A 555 -3.07 -14.93 7.81
CA PHE A 555 -2.66 -14.57 9.17
C PHE A 555 -3.25 -15.54 10.19
N ASP A 556 -2.44 -15.97 11.15
CA ASP A 556 -2.88 -16.86 12.22
C ASP A 556 -3.57 -16.07 13.35
N TRP A 557 -4.85 -15.78 13.13
CA TRP A 557 -5.72 -15.10 14.09
C TRP A 557 -5.92 -15.87 15.40
N THR A 558 -5.67 -17.19 15.39
CA THR A 558 -5.93 -18.07 16.54
C THR A 558 -4.79 -17.98 17.55
N PHE A 559 -3.54 -18.02 17.07
CA PHE A 559 -2.38 -18.12 17.95
C PHE A 559 -1.49 -16.87 17.97
N SER A 560 -1.77 -15.86 17.13
CA SER A 560 -0.97 -14.65 17.07
C SER A 560 -1.79 -13.36 17.23
N PRO A 561 -1.37 -12.42 18.10
CA PRO A 561 -1.92 -11.07 18.10
C PRO A 561 -1.34 -10.25 16.95
N MET A 562 -2.16 -9.39 16.34
CA MET A 562 -1.68 -8.43 15.34
C MET A 562 -1.24 -7.14 16.04
N ILE A 563 0.06 -6.86 16.00
CA ILE A 563 0.66 -5.68 16.63
C ILE A 563 0.89 -4.61 15.56
N VAL A 564 0.16 -3.51 15.65
CA VAL A 564 0.17 -2.40 14.70
C VAL A 564 0.87 -1.20 15.34
N ASP A 565 2.17 -1.08 15.07
CA ASP A 565 3.02 -0.02 15.59
C ASP A 565 3.19 1.10 14.56
N ILE A 566 2.30 2.09 14.58
CA ILE A 566 2.28 3.15 13.56
C ILE A 566 3.50 4.07 13.67
N ASN A 567 3.92 4.36 14.90
CA ASN A 567 4.99 5.32 15.19
C ASN A 567 6.35 4.66 15.52
N ASN A 568 6.42 3.33 15.61
CA ASN A 568 7.56 2.58 16.15
C ASN A 568 7.85 2.90 17.62
N ASP A 569 6.80 3.02 18.42
CA ASP A 569 6.88 3.40 19.85
C ASP A 569 7.03 2.18 20.77
N PHE A 570 6.77 0.96 20.30
CA PHE A 570 6.77 -0.21 21.16
C PHE A 570 8.17 -0.63 21.59
N ASN A 571 8.28 -0.98 22.87
CA ASN A 571 9.44 -1.65 23.43
C ASN A 571 9.12 -3.09 23.86
N LEU A 572 10.15 -3.85 24.26
CA LEU A 572 10.02 -5.25 24.68
C LEU A 572 9.03 -5.48 25.83
N LYS A 573 8.80 -4.48 26.70
CA LYS A 573 7.83 -4.59 27.79
C LYS A 573 6.40 -4.50 27.24
N ASP A 574 6.16 -3.58 26.30
CA ASP A 574 4.86 -3.44 25.66
C ASP A 574 4.49 -4.70 24.89
N GLU A 575 5.45 -5.28 24.16
CA GLU A 575 5.24 -6.54 23.44
C GLU A 575 4.90 -7.70 24.40
N LYS A 576 5.56 -7.76 25.56
CA LYS A 576 5.27 -8.77 26.58
C LYS A 576 3.87 -8.57 27.17
N GLU A 577 3.50 -7.34 27.49
CA GLU A 577 2.17 -6.97 27.98
C GLU A 577 1.08 -7.35 26.98
N ILE A 578 1.27 -7.05 25.69
CA ILE A 578 0.34 -7.43 24.62
C ILE A 578 0.15 -8.95 24.55
N ASN A 579 1.23 -9.72 24.61
CA ASN A 579 1.15 -11.18 24.59
C ASN A 579 0.45 -11.74 25.83
N GLU A 580 0.70 -11.17 27.01
CA GLU A 580 -0.01 -11.54 28.24
C GLU A 580 -1.52 -11.27 28.11
N ASN A 581 -1.90 -10.08 27.62
CA ASN A 581 -3.30 -9.72 27.35
C ASN A 581 -3.96 -10.64 26.33
N PHE A 582 -3.25 -10.99 25.24
CA PHE A 582 -3.71 -11.95 24.25
C PHE A 582 -3.99 -13.31 24.88
N MET A 583 -3.05 -13.87 25.65
CA MET A 583 -3.23 -15.15 26.31
C MET A 583 -4.39 -15.13 27.33
N LEU A 584 -4.59 -14.02 28.04
CA LEU A 584 -5.72 -13.85 28.94
C LEU A 584 -7.06 -13.84 28.19
N SER A 585 -7.13 -13.14 27.05
CA SER A 585 -8.35 -13.12 26.22
C SER A 585 -8.75 -14.51 25.72
N ARG A 586 -7.78 -15.36 25.39
CA ARG A 586 -8.03 -16.75 24.96
C ARG A 586 -8.46 -17.65 26.13
N ARG A 587 -7.86 -17.49 27.32
CA ARG A 587 -8.21 -18.28 28.52
C ARG A 587 -9.59 -17.97 29.09
N SER A 588 -10.03 -16.71 29.04
CA SER A 588 -11.36 -16.33 29.56
C SER A 588 -12.46 -17.18 28.92
N TYR A 589 -12.38 -17.35 27.60
CA TYR A 589 -13.28 -18.19 26.84
C TYR A 589 -13.20 -19.68 27.21
N GLU A 590 -11.99 -20.23 27.39
CA GLU A 590 -11.82 -21.64 27.81
C GLU A 590 -12.45 -21.92 29.17
N GLN A 591 -12.45 -20.95 30.08
CA GLN A 591 -13.01 -21.07 31.42
C GLN A 591 -14.53 -20.88 31.45
N ASN A 592 -15.06 -19.93 30.67
CA ASN A 592 -16.48 -19.65 30.56
C ASN A 592 -16.91 -19.67 29.08
N PRO A 593 -17.55 -20.75 28.59
CA PRO A 593 -18.05 -20.85 27.23
C PRO A 593 -19.13 -19.81 26.85
N HIS A 594 -19.63 -19.05 27.82
CA HIS A 594 -20.54 -17.93 27.61
C HIS A 594 -19.82 -16.63 27.21
N ASP A 595 -18.50 -16.55 27.41
CA ASP A 595 -17.70 -15.42 26.92
C ASP A 595 -17.61 -15.47 25.39
N ILE A 596 -17.55 -14.32 24.75
CA ILE A 596 -17.35 -14.26 23.29
C ILE A 596 -15.86 -14.43 23.03
N GLU A 597 -15.47 -15.50 22.33
CA GLU A 597 -14.08 -15.62 21.83
C GLU A 597 -13.89 -14.61 20.68
N PRO A 598 -13.06 -13.56 20.86
CA PRO A 598 -12.81 -12.60 19.79
C PRO A 598 -12.01 -13.28 18.68
N ALA A 599 -12.46 -13.14 17.43
CA ALA A 599 -11.71 -13.70 16.31
C ALA A 599 -10.39 -12.94 16.08
N MET A 600 -10.39 -11.63 16.33
CA MET A 600 -9.25 -10.74 16.07
C MET A 600 -8.73 -10.12 17.36
N PHE A 601 -7.41 -10.01 17.48
CA PHE A 601 -6.75 -9.25 18.51
C PHE A 601 -5.83 -8.22 17.85
N LEU A 602 -6.21 -6.94 17.91
CA LEU A 602 -5.50 -5.83 17.30
C LEU A 602 -4.92 -4.94 18.40
N ALA A 603 -3.60 -4.93 18.52
CA ALA A 603 -2.89 -4.11 19.50
C ALA A 603 -2.25 -2.89 18.86
N THR A 604 -2.41 -1.72 19.49
CA THR A 604 -1.76 -0.45 19.13
C THR A 604 -1.13 0.20 20.36
N SER A 605 -0.36 1.26 20.17
CA SER A 605 0.27 1.97 21.29
C SER A 605 -0.74 2.60 22.25
N TYR A 606 -1.94 2.93 21.77
CA TYR A 606 -3.04 3.46 22.59
C TYR A 606 -4.00 2.37 23.11
N ASP A 607 -3.95 1.15 22.58
CA ASP A 607 -4.81 0.03 22.99
C ASP A 607 -4.04 -1.30 22.92
N LYS A 608 -3.37 -1.65 24.02
CA LYS A 608 -2.56 -2.88 24.12
C LYS A 608 -3.38 -4.12 24.47
N SER A 609 -4.61 -3.96 24.96
CA SER A 609 -5.51 -5.04 25.35
C SER A 609 -6.55 -5.37 24.29
N SER A 610 -6.52 -4.67 23.14
CA SER A 610 -7.46 -4.86 22.03
C SER A 610 -8.92 -4.60 22.46
N GLU A 611 -9.11 -3.65 23.37
CA GLU A 611 -10.40 -3.35 23.98
C GLU A 611 -11.33 -2.52 23.09
N ALA A 612 -10.76 -1.65 22.25
CA ALA A 612 -11.52 -0.63 21.54
C ALA A 612 -12.32 -1.20 20.37
N TRP A 613 -11.67 -2.01 19.52
CA TRP A 613 -12.21 -2.34 18.19
C TRP A 613 -12.61 -3.79 18.01
N THR A 614 -11.93 -4.73 18.68
CA THR A 614 -12.14 -6.17 18.42
C THR A 614 -12.42 -7.01 19.66
N LYS A 615 -12.72 -6.37 20.80
CA LYS A 615 -13.01 -7.06 22.06
C LYS A 615 -14.24 -7.97 21.98
N GLN A 616 -15.32 -7.46 21.38
CA GLN A 616 -16.63 -8.14 21.33
C GLN A 616 -16.96 -8.70 19.96
N SER A 617 -16.43 -8.08 18.90
CA SER A 617 -16.74 -8.45 17.51
C SER A 617 -15.53 -8.14 16.62
N PRO A 618 -15.22 -8.96 15.60
CA PRO A 618 -15.93 -10.17 15.19
C PRO A 618 -15.76 -11.32 16.19
N SER A 619 -16.84 -12.07 16.42
CA SER A 619 -16.78 -13.32 17.17
C SER A 619 -16.08 -14.40 16.36
N LYS A 620 -15.59 -15.46 17.00
CA LYS A 620 -14.93 -16.58 16.31
C LYS A 620 -15.76 -17.17 15.16
N SER A 621 -17.08 -17.30 15.31
CA SER A 621 -17.93 -17.82 14.23
C SER A 621 -17.91 -16.90 13.00
N VAL A 622 -18.06 -15.59 13.21
CA VAL A 622 -17.95 -14.58 12.14
C VAL A 622 -16.55 -14.61 11.52
N GLY A 623 -15.51 -14.72 12.36
CA GLY A 623 -14.12 -14.87 11.93
C GLY A 623 -13.92 -16.08 11.03
N VAL A 624 -14.42 -17.25 11.40
CA VAL A 624 -14.34 -18.47 10.56
C VAL A 624 -14.97 -18.23 9.20
N TYR A 625 -16.14 -17.60 9.11
CA TYR A 625 -16.74 -17.27 7.81
C TYR A 625 -15.88 -16.30 7.00
N LEU A 626 -15.35 -15.26 7.63
CA LEU A 626 -14.50 -14.27 6.98
C LEU A 626 -13.19 -14.87 6.46
N PHE A 627 -12.54 -15.73 7.26
CA PHE A 627 -11.21 -16.26 6.96
C PHE A 627 -11.24 -17.50 6.06
N VAL A 628 -12.31 -18.32 6.11
CA VAL A 628 -12.44 -19.58 5.34
C VAL A 628 -13.09 -19.38 3.98
N GLN A 629 -13.90 -18.32 3.78
CA GLN A 629 -14.42 -17.98 2.45
C GLN A 629 -13.35 -17.46 1.48
N MET A 630 -12.15 -17.19 1.97
CA MET A 630 -11.01 -16.64 1.23
C MET A 630 -9.94 -17.70 1.01
#